data_AF-A0A7Y1UI04-F1
#
_entry.id   AF-A0A7Y1UI04-F1
#
_cell.length_a   1.000
_cell.length_b   1.000
_cell.length_c   1.000
_cell.angle_alpha   90.00
_cell.angle_beta   90.00
_cell.angle_gamma   90.00
#
_symmetry.space_group_name_H-M   'P 1'
#
loop_
_entity.id
_entity.type
_entity.pdbx_description
1 polymer ?
#
loop_
_entity_poly.entity_id
_entity_poly.type
_entity_poly.pdbx_seq_one_letter_code
_entity_poly.pdbx_strand_id
1 'polypeptide(L)'
;MPPPVRPRKTIPRPGAISSWRRRRGGSLRPARRAPCCGRWRRRRPRRGSRRRERGGLVSWGENAGGTRSPAGEDTRARRKNHQFPAGSRGPCGSGGRAPSLAAVRNGFYQGFDTERLSGRGDREDFRSTFQIDRDRILHTPAFRRLQAKTQVFWSGEYDFYRTRLTHSLEVAQIGRSICGWLQASSEALTPEFFIDPDLVEAVCLSHDLGHPPFGHAGERSLNHFMIPYGGFEGNAQTLRLLTERIFSQKRTGMDPSRAFLDGVLKYKSLWSEVRTAGGSPPENHFVYDAQERYVDWVLAGNDFPAELPPGDGRDGFKSVECQVMDWADDTAYSLNDLADSVRAGFLTIQKIEGWAEKAGEPCGEGTPLGDLLRAIRRGRVDAFAGRRIGDYIKAASLAEDVNFLSSATNRYRYKVAVAPEVRAESAVFKRMAFEVVFLSPALKQLEHKGNFMLRRLWDTLHTRYVQDEAIDGQRFQLLPGDAVEEIESASSGPEKARLVCDFLAGMTDGYAARMYRRLFVPGSGSIGDLVG
;
A
#
# COMPACT_ATOMS: atom_id res chain seq x y z
N MET A 1 4.30 -23.62 57.01
CA MET A 1 5.18 -24.77 56.68
C MET A 1 4.79 -25.30 55.30
N PRO A 2 5.66 -25.26 54.28
CA PRO A 2 5.34 -25.83 52.98
C PRO A 2 5.65 -27.34 52.94
N PRO A 3 4.87 -28.17 52.21
CA PRO A 3 5.27 -29.53 51.87
C PRO A 3 5.98 -29.58 50.49
N PRO A 4 6.74 -30.66 50.21
CA PRO A 4 7.88 -30.63 49.30
C PRO A 4 7.56 -30.90 47.82
N VAL A 5 8.43 -30.32 46.99
CA VAL A 5 8.52 -30.39 45.52
C VAL A 5 8.87 -31.81 45.05
N ARG A 6 8.15 -32.32 44.04
CA ARG A 6 8.53 -33.52 43.27
C ARG A 6 9.22 -33.13 41.95
N PRO A 7 10.21 -33.91 41.46
CA PRO A 7 11.07 -33.52 40.35
C PRO A 7 10.39 -33.67 38.97
N ARG A 8 10.67 -32.72 38.08
CA ARG A 8 10.23 -32.70 36.67
C ARG A 8 10.95 -33.77 35.86
N LYS A 9 10.17 -34.56 35.09
CA LYS A 9 10.67 -35.46 34.04
C LYS A 9 11.12 -34.64 32.83
N THR A 10 12.37 -34.83 32.43
CA THR A 10 12.97 -34.38 31.18
C THR A 10 12.44 -35.18 29.99
N ILE A 11 11.95 -34.50 28.95
CA ILE A 11 11.61 -35.06 27.63
C ILE A 11 12.58 -34.45 26.59
N PRO A 12 13.23 -35.26 25.72
CA PRO A 12 14.32 -34.80 24.87
C PRO A 12 13.85 -34.21 23.52
N ARG A 13 14.66 -33.27 23.00
CA ARG A 13 14.56 -32.61 21.68
C ARG A 13 14.82 -33.59 20.52
N PRO A 14 14.16 -33.46 19.35
CA PRO A 14 14.59 -34.14 18.14
C PRO A 14 15.70 -33.36 17.43
N GLY A 15 16.86 -34.01 17.29
CA GLY A 15 18.02 -33.54 16.53
C GLY A 15 17.97 -33.92 15.05
N ALA A 16 18.79 -33.20 14.28
CA ALA A 16 19.00 -33.30 12.84
C ALA A 16 19.45 -34.69 12.36
N ILE A 17 19.02 -35.06 11.15
CA ILE A 17 19.59 -36.19 10.40
C ILE A 17 20.19 -35.66 9.10
N SER A 18 21.52 -35.71 9.05
CA SER A 18 22.33 -35.55 7.85
C SER A 18 23.06 -36.85 7.53
N SER A 19 23.25 -37.08 6.24
CA SER A 19 24.28 -37.92 5.61
C SER A 19 24.01 -39.42 5.47
N TRP A 20 23.84 -39.85 4.21
CA TRP A 20 24.13 -41.19 3.75
C TRP A 20 25.25 -41.13 2.71
N ARG A 21 26.37 -41.81 3.00
CA ARG A 21 27.52 -42.01 2.12
C ARG A 21 27.60 -43.48 1.68
N ARG A 22 27.57 -43.68 0.35
CA ARG A 22 28.31 -44.63 -0.52
C ARG A 22 28.69 -46.05 -0.04
N ARG A 23 28.35 -47.04 -0.89
CA ARG A 23 29.24 -48.11 -1.41
C ARG A 23 28.83 -48.42 -2.88
N ARG A 24 29.69 -48.15 -3.90
CA ARG A 24 30.53 -49.08 -4.72
C ARG A 24 29.77 -50.35 -5.17
N GLY A 25 29.73 -50.81 -6.41
CA GLY A 25 30.44 -50.52 -7.67
C GLY A 25 30.49 -51.84 -8.48
N GLY A 26 30.22 -51.80 -9.80
CA GLY A 26 30.31 -52.98 -10.67
C GLY A 26 30.06 -52.62 -12.13
N SER A 27 31.10 -52.68 -12.95
CA SER A 27 31.16 -52.29 -14.36
C SER A 27 31.02 -53.50 -15.29
N LEU A 28 30.38 -53.34 -16.45
CA LEU A 28 30.71 -54.05 -17.70
C LEU A 28 30.38 -53.12 -18.91
N ARG A 29 31.32 -53.02 -19.86
CA ARG A 29 31.29 -52.22 -21.11
C ARG A 29 30.88 -53.12 -22.34
N PRO A 30 31.10 -52.75 -23.63
CA PRO A 30 30.38 -51.78 -24.48
C PRO A 30 30.05 -52.31 -25.93
N ALA A 31 29.22 -51.59 -26.71
CA ALA A 31 29.18 -51.55 -28.20
C ALA A 31 27.90 -50.77 -28.63
N ARG A 32 27.75 -49.96 -29.69
CA ARG A 32 28.53 -49.52 -30.86
C ARG A 32 27.88 -48.22 -31.41
N ARG A 33 28.65 -47.49 -32.24
CA ARG A 33 28.46 -46.18 -32.92
C ARG A 33 27.22 -46.09 -33.87
N ALA A 34 26.39 -45.03 -33.81
CA ALA A 34 26.31 -43.81 -34.67
C ALA A 34 25.33 -43.94 -35.89
N PRO A 35 24.88 -42.88 -36.63
CA PRO A 35 25.00 -41.41 -36.46
C PRO A 35 23.72 -40.55 -36.76
N CYS A 36 23.83 -39.24 -36.43
CA CYS A 36 23.39 -38.02 -37.16
C CYS A 36 21.94 -37.70 -37.60
N CYS A 37 21.54 -36.48 -37.19
CA CYS A 37 20.88 -35.39 -37.95
C CYS A 37 19.44 -35.57 -38.47
N GLY A 38 18.51 -34.82 -37.86
CA GLY A 38 17.16 -34.57 -38.39
C GLY A 38 16.62 -33.19 -38.01
N ARG A 39 16.82 -32.21 -38.91
CA ARG A 39 16.14 -30.90 -38.95
C ARG A 39 14.62 -31.06 -38.85
N TRP A 40 13.95 -30.30 -37.98
CA TRP A 40 12.52 -30.02 -38.11
C TRP A 40 12.27 -28.54 -38.42
N ARG A 41 11.81 -28.31 -39.65
CA ARG A 41 11.45 -27.01 -40.23
C ARG A 41 10.11 -26.52 -39.69
N ARG A 42 10.05 -25.24 -39.35
CA ARG A 42 8.83 -24.44 -39.14
C ARG A 42 7.96 -24.43 -40.41
N ARG A 43 6.67 -24.73 -40.26
CA ARG A 43 5.64 -24.55 -41.29
C ARG A 43 5.26 -23.06 -41.42
N ARG A 44 5.28 -22.54 -42.65
CA ARG A 44 4.58 -21.31 -43.07
C ARG A 44 3.32 -21.73 -43.86
N PRO A 45 2.18 -21.02 -43.76
CA PRO A 45 1.06 -21.23 -44.67
C PRO A 45 1.26 -20.48 -45.99
N ARG A 46 0.75 -21.08 -47.08
CA ARG A 46 0.76 -20.59 -48.46
C ARG A 46 -0.26 -19.48 -48.68
N ARG A 47 0.10 -18.49 -49.52
CA ARG A 47 -0.80 -17.51 -50.15
C ARG A 47 -1.57 -18.16 -51.30
N GLY A 48 -2.87 -17.87 -51.39
CA GLY A 48 -3.73 -18.00 -52.57
C GLY A 48 -4.44 -16.68 -52.84
N SER A 49 -4.66 -16.35 -54.10
CA SER A 49 -4.90 -15.02 -54.67
C SER A 49 -6.37 -14.59 -54.82
N ARG A 50 -6.59 -13.27 -54.64
CA ARG A 50 -7.52 -12.34 -55.34
C ARG A 50 -9.04 -12.61 -55.35
N ARG A 51 -9.80 -11.67 -54.74
CA ARG A 51 -10.76 -10.80 -55.45
C ARG A 51 -11.04 -9.51 -54.65
N ARG A 52 -11.42 -8.46 -55.39
CA ARG A 52 -11.51 -7.02 -55.04
C ARG A 52 -12.76 -6.64 -54.25
N GLU A 53 -12.66 -5.57 -53.45
CA GLU A 53 -13.53 -4.35 -53.43
C GLU A 53 -12.97 -3.37 -52.36
N ARG A 54 -12.43 -2.19 -52.76
CA ARG A 54 -12.99 -0.81 -52.64
C ARG A 54 -13.63 -0.53 -51.27
N GLY A 55 -13.35 0.52 -50.50
CA GLY A 55 -12.48 1.72 -50.50
C GLY A 55 -12.53 2.26 -49.05
N GLY A 56 -11.52 2.89 -48.48
CA GLY A 56 -11.13 4.29 -48.70
C GLY A 56 -10.66 4.84 -47.35
N LEU A 57 -9.44 5.35 -47.28
CA LEU A 57 -8.95 6.17 -46.16
C LEU A 57 -7.83 7.05 -46.71
N VAL A 58 -8.04 8.36 -46.58
CA VAL A 58 -7.15 9.43 -47.02
C VAL A 58 -6.18 9.74 -45.89
N SER A 59 -4.87 9.67 -46.17
CA SER A 59 -3.80 10.13 -45.29
C SER A 59 -3.43 11.58 -45.59
N TRP A 60 -3.26 12.39 -44.56
CA TRP A 60 -2.63 13.70 -44.65
C TRP A 60 -1.11 13.54 -44.75
N GLY A 61 -0.53 14.13 -45.79
CA GLY A 61 0.92 14.16 -46.04
C GLY A 61 1.55 15.45 -45.53
N GLU A 62 2.75 15.28 -44.97
CA GLU A 62 3.74 16.33 -44.74
C GLU A 62 4.24 16.91 -46.07
N ASN A 63 4.66 18.18 -46.06
CA ASN A 63 5.70 18.65 -46.98
C ASN A 63 6.44 19.87 -46.43
N ALA A 64 7.76 19.83 -46.61
CA ALA A 64 8.75 20.81 -46.19
C ALA A 64 9.34 21.58 -47.38
N GLY A 65 9.99 22.72 -47.08
CA GLY A 65 10.85 23.53 -47.97
C GLY A 65 10.20 24.87 -48.33
N GLY A 66 10.73 26.07 -48.05
CA GLY A 66 12.09 26.51 -47.75
C GLY A 66 12.57 27.42 -48.89
N THR A 67 12.77 28.72 -48.65
CA THR A 67 13.93 29.52 -49.13
C THR A 67 13.84 31.03 -48.83
N ARG A 68 14.99 31.53 -48.32
CA ARG A 68 15.67 32.84 -48.55
C ARG A 68 15.20 34.12 -47.83
N SER A 69 16.06 34.57 -46.90
CA SER A 69 16.35 35.98 -46.57
C SER A 69 17.30 36.60 -47.62
N PRO A 70 17.46 37.94 -47.66
CA PRO A 70 18.48 38.58 -46.82
C PRO A 70 18.11 39.97 -46.22
N ALA A 71 18.90 40.38 -45.21
CA ALA A 71 19.31 41.73 -44.73
C ALA A 71 18.39 42.95 -44.97
N GLY A 72 18.12 43.85 -44.02
CA GLY A 72 18.77 44.27 -42.78
C GLY A 72 18.86 45.79 -42.81
N GLU A 73 18.23 46.52 -41.88
CA GLU A 73 18.73 47.80 -41.34
C GLU A 73 17.81 48.35 -40.23
N ASP A 74 18.47 49.13 -39.37
CA ASP A 74 18.14 49.64 -38.05
C ASP A 74 17.14 50.82 -38.09
N THR A 75 16.32 50.99 -37.05
CA THR A 75 15.94 52.30 -36.47
C THR A 75 14.96 52.21 -35.29
N ARG A 76 15.42 52.71 -34.14
CA ARG A 76 14.69 53.17 -32.94
C ARG A 76 13.37 53.89 -33.22
N ALA A 77 12.28 53.53 -32.52
CA ALA A 77 11.25 54.50 -32.09
C ALA A 77 10.32 54.02 -30.93
N ARG A 78 10.52 54.63 -29.76
CA ARG A 78 9.53 55.13 -28.76
C ARG A 78 8.25 54.31 -28.46
N ARG A 79 8.21 53.72 -27.26
CA ARG A 79 6.99 53.41 -26.50
C ARG A 79 6.28 54.70 -26.07
N LYS A 80 4.99 54.83 -26.37
CA LYS A 80 4.09 55.86 -25.79
C LYS A 80 3.24 55.23 -24.68
N ASN A 81 3.36 55.80 -23.49
CA ASN A 81 2.43 55.66 -22.36
C ASN A 81 1.03 56.11 -22.78
N HIS A 82 0.00 55.43 -22.29
CA HIS A 82 -1.35 55.98 -22.19
C HIS A 82 -1.70 56.13 -20.70
N GLN A 83 -2.03 57.37 -20.37
CA GLN A 83 -2.32 57.89 -19.04
C GLN A 83 -3.83 58.12 -18.99
N PHE A 84 -4.53 57.50 -18.04
CA PHE A 84 -5.93 57.80 -17.74
C PHE A 84 -6.02 58.56 -16.39
N PRO A 85 -6.96 59.50 -16.24
CA PRO A 85 -6.89 60.54 -15.23
C PRO A 85 -7.42 60.11 -13.86
N ALA A 86 -6.91 60.77 -12.82
CA ALA A 86 -7.33 60.64 -11.44
C ALA A 86 -8.71 61.27 -11.20
N GLY A 87 -9.62 60.50 -10.60
CA GLY A 87 -10.92 60.92 -10.09
C GLY A 87 -11.04 60.59 -8.60
N SER A 88 -11.74 61.45 -7.87
CA SER A 88 -11.71 61.67 -6.42
C SER A 88 -12.28 60.55 -5.53
N ARG A 89 -11.75 60.49 -4.30
CA ARG A 89 -12.10 59.59 -3.20
C ARG A 89 -13.57 59.77 -2.75
N GLY A 90 -14.30 58.66 -2.62
CA GLY A 90 -15.49 58.51 -1.79
C GLY A 90 -15.25 57.40 -0.75
N PRO A 91 -15.94 57.39 0.41
CA PRO A 91 -15.58 56.57 1.55
C PRO A 91 -15.81 55.09 1.23
N CYS A 92 -14.75 54.30 1.41
CA CYS A 92 -14.78 52.85 1.23
C CYS A 92 -15.68 52.25 2.32
N GLY A 93 -16.86 51.80 1.91
CA GLY A 93 -17.76 51.02 2.74
C GLY A 93 -17.08 49.74 3.21
N SER A 94 -17.32 49.44 4.49
CA SER A 94 -17.02 48.21 5.22
C SER A 94 -16.84 46.97 4.35
N GLY A 95 -15.70 46.30 4.53
CA GLY A 95 -15.38 45.02 3.92
C GLY A 95 -16.49 43.99 4.15
N GLY A 96 -17.08 43.54 3.04
CA GLY A 96 -17.92 42.36 3.04
C GLY A 96 -17.05 41.14 3.35
N ARG A 97 -17.20 40.59 4.57
CA ARG A 97 -16.78 39.22 4.87
C ARG A 97 -17.45 38.31 3.83
N ALA A 98 -16.64 37.48 3.17
CA ALA A 98 -17.20 36.34 2.44
C ALA A 98 -18.13 35.57 3.40
N PRO A 99 -19.31 35.12 2.93
CA PRO A 99 -20.22 34.37 3.79
C PRO A 99 -19.47 33.12 4.27
N SER A 100 -19.18 33.05 5.57
CA SER A 100 -18.71 31.82 6.17
C SER A 100 -19.84 30.82 6.02
N LEU A 101 -19.70 29.85 5.12
CA LEU A 101 -20.50 28.63 5.18
C LEU A 101 -20.33 28.13 6.61
N ALA A 102 -21.39 28.19 7.41
CA ALA A 102 -21.37 27.70 8.77
C ALA A 102 -21.06 26.21 8.68
N ALA A 103 -19.79 25.84 8.88
CA ALA A 103 -19.39 24.44 8.93
C ALA A 103 -20.27 23.78 9.98
N VAL A 104 -20.96 22.70 9.59
CA VAL A 104 -21.72 21.88 10.52
C VAL A 104 -20.76 21.51 11.65
N ARG A 105 -21.06 21.96 12.87
CA ARG A 105 -20.23 21.64 14.03
C ARG A 105 -20.45 20.17 14.36
N ASN A 106 -19.47 19.34 14.03
CA ASN A 106 -19.46 17.94 14.43
C ASN A 106 -18.96 17.84 15.89
N GLY A 107 -19.88 17.64 16.83
CA GLY A 107 -19.60 17.47 18.25
C GLY A 107 -18.94 16.14 18.63
N PHE A 108 -18.79 15.21 17.67
CA PHE A 108 -18.03 13.98 17.89
C PHE A 108 -16.54 14.28 18.09
N TYR A 109 -16.00 15.22 17.31
CA TYR A 109 -14.59 15.62 17.35
C TYR A 109 -14.40 16.91 18.13
N GLN A 110 -13.37 16.94 18.97
CA GLN A 110 -13.04 18.08 19.83
C GLN A 110 -11.78 18.79 19.33
N GLY A 111 -11.41 19.90 19.97
CA GLY A 111 -10.16 20.62 19.65
C GLY A 111 -8.95 19.68 19.65
N PHE A 112 -8.89 18.78 20.64
CA PHE A 112 -7.92 17.69 20.75
C PHE A 112 -7.70 16.93 19.44
N ASP A 113 -8.79 16.53 18.78
CA ASP A 113 -8.76 15.69 17.57
C ASP A 113 -8.25 16.44 16.33
N THR A 114 -8.46 17.76 16.28
CA THR A 114 -8.08 18.63 15.16
C THR A 114 -6.69 19.25 15.29
N GLU A 115 -6.04 19.08 16.44
CA GLU A 115 -4.68 19.60 16.67
C GLU A 115 -3.67 19.02 15.68
N ARG A 116 -2.69 19.82 15.28
CA ARG A 116 -1.53 19.40 14.50
C ARG A 116 -0.28 19.42 15.36
N LEU A 117 0.67 18.52 15.10
CA LEU A 117 1.90 18.42 15.90
C LEU A 117 2.71 19.71 15.89
N SER A 118 2.70 20.46 14.77
CA SER A 118 3.37 21.75 14.68
C SER A 118 2.71 22.89 15.48
N GLY A 119 1.51 22.66 16.03
CA GLY A 119 0.66 23.67 16.66
C GLY A 119 0.00 24.66 15.67
N ARG A 120 0.19 24.47 14.36
CA ARG A 120 -0.44 25.33 13.35
C ARG A 120 -1.92 24.98 13.22
N GLY A 121 -2.78 25.99 13.38
CA GLY A 121 -4.19 25.88 13.03
C GLY A 121 -4.41 25.93 11.51
N ASP A 122 -5.57 25.43 11.08
CA ASP A 122 -6.04 25.57 9.72
C ASP A 122 -6.47 27.02 9.48
N ARG A 123 -5.62 27.80 8.80
CA ARG A 123 -5.80 29.25 8.55
C ARG A 123 -7.09 29.50 7.78
N GLU A 124 -8.08 30.22 8.34
CA GLU A 124 -9.33 30.71 7.69
C GLU A 124 -9.78 29.95 6.42
N ASP A 125 -9.67 28.61 6.43
CA ASP A 125 -9.97 27.75 5.28
C ASP A 125 -11.45 27.38 5.41
N PHE A 126 -12.16 27.38 4.29
CA PHE A 126 -13.57 27.05 4.28
C PHE A 126 -13.81 25.55 4.45
N ARG A 127 -12.78 24.73 4.21
CA ARG A 127 -12.81 23.26 4.39
C ARG A 127 -12.56 22.90 5.85
N SER A 128 -13.11 21.76 6.25
CA SER A 128 -12.78 21.18 7.55
C SER A 128 -11.32 20.69 7.60
N THR A 129 -10.77 20.54 8.80
CA THR A 129 -9.44 19.95 9.03
C THR A 129 -9.25 18.61 8.31
N PHE A 130 -10.29 17.77 8.34
CA PHE A 130 -10.26 16.43 7.74
C PHE A 130 -10.35 16.47 6.21
N GLN A 131 -11.10 17.42 5.65
CA GLN A 131 -11.10 17.68 4.20
C GLN A 131 -9.72 18.14 3.72
N ILE A 132 -9.05 19.02 4.47
CA ILE A 132 -7.70 19.48 4.15
C ILE A 132 -6.72 18.30 4.15
N ASP A 133 -6.79 17.44 5.16
CA ASP A 133 -5.93 16.25 5.25
C ASP A 133 -6.19 15.30 4.07
N ARG A 134 -7.45 14.97 3.78
CA ARG A 134 -7.83 14.14 2.62
C ARG A 134 -7.30 14.71 1.31
N ASP A 135 -7.59 15.97 1.03
CA ASP A 135 -7.24 16.61 -0.24
C ASP A 135 -5.71 16.63 -0.43
N ARG A 136 -4.95 16.87 0.65
CA ARG A 136 -3.48 16.83 0.61
C ARG A 136 -2.99 15.46 0.15
N ILE A 137 -3.53 14.35 0.66
CA ILE A 137 -3.14 12.98 0.26
C ILE A 137 -3.33 12.75 -1.23
N LEU A 138 -4.50 13.09 -1.75
CA LEU A 138 -4.87 12.87 -3.16
C LEU A 138 -3.90 13.53 -4.14
N HIS A 139 -3.34 14.68 -3.78
CA HIS A 139 -2.42 15.44 -4.64
C HIS A 139 -0.95 15.03 -4.51
N THR A 140 -0.62 14.02 -3.69
CA THR A 140 0.77 13.60 -3.51
C THR A 140 1.29 12.73 -4.66
N PRO A 141 2.59 12.79 -4.98
CA PRO A 141 3.23 11.75 -5.80
C PRO A 141 3.17 10.36 -5.17
N ALA A 142 3.16 10.26 -3.83
CA ALA A 142 3.07 8.98 -3.12
C ALA A 142 1.77 8.24 -3.44
N PHE A 143 0.63 8.93 -3.34
CA PHE A 143 -0.68 8.40 -3.71
C PHE A 143 -0.75 8.02 -5.19
N ARG A 144 -0.27 8.91 -6.09
CA ARG A 144 -0.23 8.61 -7.54
C ARG A 144 0.65 7.40 -7.89
N ARG A 145 1.67 7.07 -7.10
CA ARG A 145 2.50 5.87 -7.34
C ARG A 145 1.75 4.56 -7.06
N LEU A 146 0.69 4.58 -6.25
CA LEU A 146 -0.13 3.39 -5.99
C LEU A 146 -0.76 2.80 -7.27
N GLN A 147 -0.94 3.62 -8.33
CA GLN A 147 -1.43 3.15 -9.64
C GLN A 147 -0.51 2.13 -10.32
N ALA A 148 0.75 2.05 -9.89
CA ALA A 148 1.77 1.18 -10.47
C ALA A 148 2.41 0.28 -9.41
N LYS A 149 1.68 0.00 -8.32
CA LYS A 149 2.05 -0.97 -7.30
C LYS A 149 1.06 -2.13 -7.30
N THR A 150 1.62 -3.34 -7.26
CA THR A 150 0.90 -4.61 -7.16
C THR A 150 0.03 -4.63 -5.90
N GLN A 151 -1.24 -4.97 -6.09
CA GLN A 151 -2.14 -5.43 -5.02
C GLN A 151 -1.99 -6.96 -4.88
N VAL A 152 -2.68 -7.71 -5.76
CA VAL A 152 -2.57 -9.19 -5.84
C VAL A 152 -1.74 -9.63 -7.05
N PHE A 153 -2.02 -9.04 -8.21
CA PHE A 153 -1.35 -9.35 -9.48
C PHE A 153 -0.37 -8.25 -9.88
N TRP A 154 0.70 -8.62 -10.58
CA TRP A 154 1.70 -7.65 -11.02
C TRP A 154 1.09 -6.53 -11.87
N SER A 155 1.35 -5.29 -11.45
CA SER A 155 0.81 -4.11 -12.10
C SER A 155 1.31 -3.99 -13.55
N GLY A 156 0.39 -3.73 -14.48
CA GLY A 156 0.71 -3.43 -15.88
C GLY A 156 0.88 -4.63 -16.81
N GLU A 157 0.70 -5.87 -16.34
CA GLU A 157 0.66 -7.05 -17.22
C GLU A 157 -0.76 -7.33 -17.77
N TYR A 158 -1.80 -6.79 -17.13
CA TYR A 158 -3.20 -6.91 -17.53
C TYR A 158 -3.99 -5.65 -17.18
N ASP A 159 -4.91 -5.24 -18.06
CA ASP A 159 -5.64 -3.96 -17.95
C ASP A 159 -6.78 -3.97 -16.91
N PHE A 160 -7.19 -5.15 -16.42
CA PHE A 160 -8.40 -5.31 -15.62
C PHE A 160 -8.16 -5.38 -14.10
N TYR A 161 -6.96 -5.80 -13.66
CA TYR A 161 -6.75 -6.05 -12.23
C TYR A 161 -6.54 -4.78 -11.42
N ARG A 162 -7.01 -4.82 -10.18
CA ARG A 162 -6.81 -3.74 -9.23
C ARG A 162 -5.34 -3.50 -8.95
N THR A 163 -5.00 -2.22 -8.92
CA THR A 163 -3.76 -1.69 -8.36
C THR A 163 -4.02 -1.30 -6.90
N ARG A 164 -2.97 -0.97 -6.14
CA ARG A 164 -3.16 -0.41 -4.78
C ARG A 164 -3.98 0.88 -4.78
N LEU A 165 -3.94 1.64 -5.87
CA LEU A 165 -4.74 2.87 -5.99
C LEU A 165 -6.23 2.55 -6.07
N THR A 166 -6.62 1.65 -6.98
CA THR A 166 -8.04 1.29 -7.13
C THR A 166 -8.57 0.58 -5.90
N HIS A 167 -7.74 -0.26 -5.24
CA HIS A 167 -8.08 -0.85 -3.95
C HIS A 167 -8.34 0.23 -2.89
N SER A 168 -7.42 1.18 -2.71
CA SER A 168 -7.56 2.27 -1.73
C SER A 168 -8.80 3.14 -1.99
N LEU A 169 -9.17 3.36 -3.26
CA LEU A 169 -10.38 4.10 -3.63
C LEU A 169 -11.66 3.34 -3.25
N GLU A 170 -11.68 2.02 -3.45
CA GLU A 170 -12.81 1.17 -3.06
C GLU A 170 -12.93 1.08 -1.53
N VAL A 171 -11.82 0.90 -0.82
CA VAL A 171 -11.77 0.91 0.65
C VAL A 171 -12.27 2.25 1.19
N ALA A 172 -11.90 3.37 0.58
CA ALA A 172 -12.41 4.69 0.93
C ALA A 172 -13.93 4.81 0.70
N GLN A 173 -14.43 4.33 -0.43
CA GLN A 173 -15.87 4.33 -0.73
C GLN A 173 -16.67 3.46 0.26
N ILE A 174 -16.16 2.28 0.61
CA ILE A 174 -16.77 1.38 1.59
C ILE A 174 -16.73 2.02 2.98
N GLY A 175 -15.60 2.59 3.39
CA GLY A 175 -15.44 3.29 4.68
C GLY A 175 -16.44 4.44 4.85
N ARG A 176 -16.61 5.27 3.81
CA ARG A 176 -17.66 6.31 3.80
C ARG A 176 -19.07 5.73 3.91
N SER A 177 -19.33 4.61 3.25
CA SER A 177 -20.63 3.93 3.30
C SER A 177 -20.93 3.34 4.67
N ILE A 178 -19.91 2.81 5.36
CA ILE A 178 -20.02 2.37 6.75
C ILE A 178 -20.37 3.56 7.65
N CYS A 179 -19.73 4.72 7.48
CA CYS A 179 -20.09 5.92 8.24
C CYS A 179 -21.56 6.30 8.03
N GLY A 180 -22.03 6.33 6.79
CA GLY A 180 -23.43 6.62 6.47
C GLY A 180 -24.40 5.60 7.05
N TRP A 181 -24.06 4.31 7.03
CA TRP A 181 -24.87 3.26 7.65
C TRP A 181 -24.93 3.42 9.17
N LEU A 182 -23.79 3.62 9.83
CA LEU A 182 -23.73 3.81 11.28
C LEU A 182 -24.51 5.05 11.71
N GLN A 183 -24.43 6.15 10.95
CA GLN A 183 -25.21 7.37 11.23
C GLN A 183 -26.72 7.14 11.12
N ALA A 184 -27.17 6.27 10.20
CA ALA A 184 -28.58 5.96 10.02
C ALA A 184 -29.13 4.89 10.98
N SER A 185 -28.26 4.01 11.49
CA SER A 185 -28.67 2.83 12.28
C SER A 185 -28.32 2.89 13.75
N SER A 186 -27.36 3.74 14.16
CA SER A 186 -26.94 3.86 15.56
C SER A 186 -27.72 4.94 16.28
N GLU A 187 -28.26 4.61 17.45
CA GLU A 187 -28.89 5.59 18.35
C GLU A 187 -27.88 6.56 18.98
N ALA A 188 -26.58 6.22 18.97
CA ALA A 188 -25.52 7.05 19.56
C ALA A 188 -25.09 8.21 18.65
N LEU A 189 -25.41 8.16 17.36
CA LEU A 189 -25.02 9.17 16.39
C LEU A 189 -26.21 10.07 16.02
N THR A 190 -25.93 11.36 15.81
CA THR A 190 -26.91 12.37 15.41
C THR A 190 -26.35 13.18 14.23
N PRO A 191 -27.15 14.02 13.54
CA PRO A 191 -26.65 14.88 12.47
C PRO A 191 -25.51 15.82 12.90
N GLU A 192 -25.44 16.18 14.19
CA GLU A 192 -24.39 17.02 14.79
C GLU A 192 -23.34 16.22 15.58
N PHE A 193 -23.49 14.90 15.72
CA PHE A 193 -22.55 14.02 16.43
C PHE A 193 -22.34 12.74 15.62
N PHE A 194 -21.33 12.74 14.74
CA PHE A 194 -21.13 11.66 13.78
C PHE A 194 -19.65 11.36 13.54
N ILE A 195 -19.35 10.13 13.15
CA ILE A 195 -18.01 9.75 12.66
C ILE A 195 -17.81 10.39 11.28
N ASP A 196 -16.78 11.21 11.15
CA ASP A 196 -16.63 12.08 9.98
C ASP A 196 -16.18 11.28 8.75
N PRO A 197 -16.98 11.23 7.66
CA PRO A 197 -16.65 10.44 6.50
C PRO A 197 -15.44 10.99 5.72
N ASP A 198 -15.12 12.28 5.82
CA ASP A 198 -13.93 12.86 5.18
C ASP A 198 -12.65 12.44 5.91
N LEU A 199 -12.71 12.29 7.25
CA LEU A 199 -11.61 11.72 8.05
C LEU A 199 -11.41 10.24 7.72
N VAL A 200 -12.47 9.44 7.76
CA VAL A 200 -12.40 8.00 7.45
C VAL A 200 -11.91 7.78 6.02
N GLU A 201 -12.38 8.59 5.06
CA GLU A 201 -11.87 8.57 3.70
C GLU A 201 -10.36 8.86 3.64
N ALA A 202 -9.87 9.89 4.35
CA ALA A 202 -8.43 10.18 4.40
C ALA A 202 -7.62 8.99 4.95
N VAL A 203 -8.10 8.35 6.01
CA VAL A 203 -7.49 7.16 6.61
C VAL A 203 -7.45 6.00 5.62
N CYS A 204 -8.58 5.70 4.99
CA CYS A 204 -8.69 4.65 3.97
C CYS A 204 -7.80 4.91 2.74
N LEU A 205 -7.72 6.15 2.25
CA LEU A 205 -6.85 6.49 1.10
C LEU A 205 -5.36 6.35 1.45
N SER A 206 -5.02 6.41 2.74
CA SER A 206 -3.64 6.45 3.21
C SER A 206 -3.09 5.10 3.66
N HIS A 207 -3.93 4.13 3.99
CA HIS A 207 -3.52 2.86 4.62
C HIS A 207 -2.38 2.17 3.87
N ASP A 208 -2.42 2.24 2.53
CA ASP A 208 -1.50 1.54 1.64
C ASP A 208 -0.31 2.37 1.13
N LEU A 209 -0.17 3.64 1.53
CA LEU A 209 0.85 4.55 1.00
C LEU A 209 2.29 4.03 1.15
N GLY A 210 2.58 3.37 2.28
CA GLY A 210 3.89 2.87 2.67
C GLY A 210 4.32 1.56 2.02
N HIS A 211 3.41 0.85 1.33
CA HIS A 211 3.72 -0.47 0.77
C HIS A 211 4.84 -0.40 -0.27
N PRO A 212 5.85 -1.28 -0.23
CA PRO A 212 6.94 -1.29 -1.20
C PRO A 212 6.50 -1.86 -2.56
N PRO A 213 7.35 -1.77 -3.60
CA PRO A 213 7.11 -2.52 -4.83
C PRO A 213 7.01 -4.04 -4.56
N PHE A 214 6.26 -4.74 -5.40
CA PHE A 214 5.98 -6.18 -5.32
C PHE A 214 5.15 -6.62 -4.09
N GLY A 215 4.36 -5.70 -3.53
CA GLY A 215 3.38 -5.99 -2.47
C GLY A 215 4.00 -6.61 -1.21
N HIS A 216 3.28 -7.56 -0.58
CA HIS A 216 3.73 -8.20 0.66
C HIS A 216 5.07 -8.94 0.52
N ALA A 217 5.42 -9.42 -0.68
CA ALA A 217 6.71 -10.04 -0.92
C ALA A 217 7.87 -9.04 -0.79
N GLY A 218 7.66 -7.82 -1.30
CA GLY A 218 8.60 -6.71 -1.14
C GLY A 218 8.73 -6.29 0.32
N GLU A 219 7.63 -6.25 1.06
CA GLU A 219 7.62 -5.93 2.48
C GLU A 219 8.41 -6.93 3.31
N ARG A 220 8.16 -8.23 3.14
CA ARG A 220 8.95 -9.29 3.78
C ARG A 220 10.43 -9.19 3.44
N SER A 221 10.76 -8.88 2.18
CA SER A 221 12.14 -8.72 1.73
C SER A 221 12.82 -7.53 2.42
N LEU A 222 12.19 -6.36 2.39
CA LEU A 222 12.72 -5.16 3.05
C LEU A 222 12.82 -5.34 4.56
N ASN A 223 11.85 -6.00 5.20
CA ASN A 223 11.91 -6.25 6.64
C ASN A 223 13.12 -7.12 6.96
N HIS A 224 13.30 -8.21 6.21
CA HIS A 224 14.45 -9.09 6.37
C HIS A 224 15.79 -8.34 6.19
N PHE A 225 15.89 -7.43 5.23
CA PHE A 225 17.10 -6.62 5.03
C PHE A 225 17.32 -5.61 6.17
N MET A 226 16.23 -5.09 6.73
CA MET A 226 16.23 -4.06 7.77
C MET A 226 16.27 -4.62 9.19
N ILE A 227 16.29 -5.93 9.43
CA ILE A 227 16.41 -6.52 10.78
C ILE A 227 17.54 -5.88 11.61
N PRO A 228 18.77 -5.66 11.07
CA PRO A 228 19.85 -5.00 11.82
C PRO A 228 19.58 -3.51 12.15
N TYR A 229 18.55 -2.92 11.53
CA TYR A 229 18.26 -1.49 11.52
C TYR A 229 16.81 -1.17 11.96
N GLY A 230 16.15 -2.07 12.69
CA GLY A 230 14.82 -1.87 13.25
C GLY A 230 13.65 -2.27 12.34
N GLY A 231 13.90 -3.17 11.38
CA GLY A 231 12.87 -3.76 10.51
C GLY A 231 12.26 -2.81 9.49
N PHE A 232 11.35 -3.33 8.67
CA PHE A 232 10.52 -2.56 7.74
C PHE A 232 9.08 -3.03 7.88
N GLU A 233 8.16 -2.08 7.92
CA GLU A 233 6.73 -2.36 7.93
C GLU A 233 5.98 -1.32 7.12
N GLY A 234 5.04 -1.77 6.27
CA GLY A 234 4.26 -0.91 5.38
C GLY A 234 3.49 0.17 6.14
N ASN A 235 2.85 -0.18 7.26
CA ASN A 235 2.09 0.76 8.09
C ASN A 235 3.02 1.79 8.77
N ALA A 236 4.19 1.35 9.27
CA ALA A 236 5.21 2.24 9.79
C ALA A 236 5.75 3.20 8.71
N GLN A 237 5.89 2.70 7.48
CA GLN A 237 6.29 3.51 6.34
C GLN A 237 5.21 4.52 5.95
N THR A 238 3.93 4.17 6.01
CA THR A 238 2.81 5.10 5.82
C THR A 238 2.92 6.26 6.82
N LEU A 239 3.10 5.95 8.10
CA LEU A 239 3.29 6.95 9.15
C LEU A 239 4.46 7.89 8.83
N ARG A 240 5.61 7.31 8.47
CA ARG A 240 6.83 8.06 8.08
C ARG A 240 6.59 8.95 6.85
N LEU A 241 5.83 8.48 5.87
CA LEU A 241 5.50 9.28 4.69
C LEU A 241 4.68 10.51 5.08
N LEU A 242 3.64 10.32 5.90
CA LEU A 242 2.74 11.39 6.32
C LEU A 242 3.45 12.42 7.20
N THR A 243 4.32 11.98 8.11
CA THR A 243 4.93 12.88 9.10
C THR A 243 6.25 13.48 8.68
N GLU A 244 6.98 12.87 7.72
CA GLU A 244 8.34 13.28 7.40
C GLU A 244 8.63 13.44 5.89
N ARG A 245 7.96 12.70 5.00
CA ARG A 245 8.43 12.57 3.59
C ARG A 245 7.53 13.14 2.51
N ILE A 246 6.24 13.25 2.74
CA ILE A 246 5.37 13.85 1.74
C ILE A 246 5.65 15.37 1.68
N PHE A 247 5.56 15.96 0.47
CA PHE A 247 5.89 17.36 0.17
C PHE A 247 7.37 17.76 0.45
N SER A 248 8.29 16.80 0.46
CA SER A 248 9.64 16.94 1.04
C SER A 248 10.70 17.73 0.24
N GLN A 249 10.53 19.04 0.09
CA GLN A 249 11.73 19.90 0.05
C GLN A 249 12.27 20.19 1.46
N LYS A 250 11.44 20.08 2.51
CA LYS A 250 11.82 20.43 3.90
C LYS A 250 11.70 19.30 4.93
N ARG A 251 11.36 18.09 4.48
CA ARG A 251 11.16 16.90 5.35
C ARG A 251 10.18 17.11 6.53
N THR A 252 9.14 17.93 6.33
CA THR A 252 8.14 18.23 7.37
C THR A 252 6.89 17.38 7.29
N GLY A 253 6.84 16.44 6.33
CA GLY A 253 5.61 15.72 5.98
C GLY A 253 4.46 16.67 5.62
N MET A 254 3.24 16.21 5.86
CA MET A 254 2.01 16.98 5.65
C MET A 254 1.42 17.61 6.91
N ASP A 255 2.07 17.43 8.07
CA ASP A 255 1.63 17.90 9.39
C ASP A 255 0.16 17.53 9.68
N PRO A 256 -0.18 16.22 9.69
CA PRO A 256 -1.58 15.75 9.77
C PRO A 256 -2.25 16.14 11.09
N SER A 257 -3.59 16.22 11.09
CA SER A 257 -4.34 16.35 12.34
C SER A 257 -4.16 15.11 13.23
N ARG A 258 -4.35 15.27 14.54
CA ARG A 258 -4.22 14.19 15.52
C ARG A 258 -5.13 13.02 15.18
N ALA A 259 -6.38 13.31 14.84
CA ALA A 259 -7.33 12.27 14.51
C ALA A 259 -6.99 11.52 13.23
N PHE A 260 -6.47 12.22 12.23
CA PHE A 260 -6.01 11.56 11.01
C PHE A 260 -4.77 10.69 11.28
N LEU A 261 -3.80 11.20 12.03
CA LEU A 261 -2.59 10.45 12.37
C LEU A 261 -2.89 9.20 13.19
N ASP A 262 -3.80 9.30 14.15
CA ASP A 262 -4.21 8.15 14.96
C ASP A 262 -5.17 7.20 14.23
N GLY A 263 -5.92 7.69 13.25
CA GLY A 263 -6.72 6.85 12.36
C GLY A 263 -5.87 5.92 11.49
N VAL A 264 -4.70 6.38 11.03
CA VAL A 264 -3.76 5.55 10.25
C VAL A 264 -2.89 4.63 11.11
N LEU A 265 -2.83 4.84 12.44
CA LEU A 265 -2.05 4.03 13.38
C LEU A 265 -2.75 2.70 13.69
N LYS A 266 -2.65 1.77 12.73
CA LYS A 266 -3.09 0.38 12.87
C LYS A 266 -2.34 -0.39 13.96
N TYR A 267 -1.06 -0.07 14.15
CA TYR A 267 -0.19 -0.62 15.18
C TYR A 267 0.39 0.52 16.01
N LYS A 268 0.57 0.28 17.31
CA LYS A 268 1.11 1.23 18.28
C LYS A 268 2.29 0.64 19.08
N SER A 269 2.73 -0.56 18.72
CA SER A 269 3.86 -1.24 19.34
C SER A 269 5.15 -0.94 18.58
N LEU A 270 6.21 -0.55 19.28
CA LEU A 270 7.52 -0.29 18.66
C LEU A 270 8.21 -1.61 18.28
N TRP A 271 9.02 -1.59 17.22
CA TRP A 271 9.77 -2.77 16.77
C TRP A 271 10.59 -3.42 17.89
N SER A 272 11.30 -2.61 18.69
CA SER A 272 12.12 -3.10 19.78
C SER A 272 11.29 -3.74 20.91
N GLU A 273 10.11 -3.22 21.20
CA GLU A 273 9.18 -3.77 22.20
C GLU A 273 8.65 -5.13 21.74
N VAL A 274 8.15 -5.22 20.49
CA VAL A 274 7.63 -6.48 19.94
C VAL A 274 8.73 -7.54 19.85
N ARG A 275 9.94 -7.15 19.44
CA ARG A 275 11.11 -8.05 19.46
C ARG A 275 11.40 -8.58 20.85
N THR A 276 11.33 -7.72 21.87
CA THR A 276 11.61 -8.09 23.25
C THR A 276 10.53 -9.02 23.81
N ALA A 277 9.25 -8.72 23.54
CA ALA A 277 8.13 -9.56 23.95
C ALA A 277 8.14 -10.94 23.27
N GLY A 278 8.44 -10.98 21.96
CA GLY A 278 8.44 -12.22 21.17
C GLY A 278 9.74 -13.04 21.22
N GLY A 279 10.86 -12.42 21.64
CA GLY A 279 12.19 -13.08 21.67
C GLY A 279 12.87 -13.23 20.30
N SER A 280 12.27 -12.72 19.23
CA SER A 280 12.83 -12.71 17.88
C SER A 280 12.40 -11.43 17.13
N PRO A 281 13.15 -11.00 16.10
CA PRO A 281 12.73 -9.87 15.25
C PRO A 281 11.29 -10.09 14.72
N PRO A 282 10.39 -9.12 14.87
CA PRO A 282 9.02 -9.26 14.39
C PRO A 282 8.97 -9.29 12.87
N GLU A 283 8.07 -10.12 12.33
CA GLU A 283 7.85 -10.23 10.89
C GLU A 283 6.97 -9.09 10.35
N ASN A 284 6.08 -8.54 11.19
CA ASN A 284 5.09 -7.51 10.87
C ASN A 284 4.54 -6.90 12.18
N HIS A 285 3.56 -5.99 12.04
CA HIS A 285 2.77 -5.41 13.15
C HIS A 285 3.62 -4.62 14.16
N PHE A 286 4.32 -3.59 13.67
CA PHE A 286 5.06 -2.66 14.50
C PHE A 286 5.17 -1.28 13.84
N VAL A 287 5.53 -0.27 14.62
CA VAL A 287 6.05 1.01 14.14
C VAL A 287 7.56 1.09 14.40
N TYR A 288 8.27 1.98 13.69
CA TYR A 288 9.71 2.17 13.91
C TYR A 288 9.94 2.80 15.29
N ASP A 289 11.03 2.45 15.97
CA ASP A 289 11.33 2.97 17.31
C ASP A 289 11.37 4.52 17.34
N ALA A 290 11.92 5.14 16.28
CA ALA A 290 11.94 6.60 16.14
C ALA A 290 10.55 7.28 16.00
N GLN A 291 9.49 6.48 15.81
CA GLN A 291 8.11 6.95 15.69
C GLN A 291 7.36 6.97 17.03
N GLU A 292 8.00 6.56 18.14
CA GLU A 292 7.48 6.68 19.51
C GLU A 292 6.88 8.07 19.76
N ARG A 293 7.59 9.14 19.36
CA ARG A 293 7.11 10.52 19.47
C ARG A 293 5.72 10.78 18.88
N TYR A 294 5.33 10.04 17.83
CA TYR A 294 4.03 10.18 17.19
C TYR A 294 2.96 9.40 17.93
N VAL A 295 3.32 8.22 18.44
CA VAL A 295 2.45 7.41 19.31
C VAL A 295 2.15 8.17 20.59
N ASP A 296 3.19 8.66 21.28
CA ASP A 296 3.06 9.47 22.49
C ASP A 296 2.22 10.71 22.24
N TRP A 297 2.49 11.40 21.13
CA TRP A 297 1.74 12.59 20.79
C TRP A 297 0.27 12.26 20.61
N VAL A 298 -0.13 11.26 19.79
CA VAL A 298 -1.56 10.98 19.59
C VAL A 298 -2.28 10.55 20.86
N LEU A 299 -1.58 9.86 21.77
CA LEU A 299 -2.08 9.44 23.09
C LEU A 299 -2.03 10.56 24.14
N ALA A 300 -1.56 11.76 23.79
CA ALA A 300 -1.40 12.89 24.71
C ALA A 300 -0.45 12.61 25.88
N GLY A 301 0.57 11.77 25.65
CA GLY A 301 1.52 11.33 26.68
C GLY A 301 0.94 10.35 27.70
N ASN A 302 -0.26 9.79 27.46
CA ASN A 302 -0.78 8.71 28.29
C ASN A 302 -0.05 7.41 27.97
N ASP A 303 0.47 6.75 29.01
CA ASP A 303 1.04 5.42 28.90
C ASP A 303 -0.04 4.36 28.64
N PHE A 304 0.35 3.28 27.97
CA PHE A 304 -0.51 2.11 27.87
C PHE A 304 -0.64 1.42 29.23
N PRO A 305 -1.87 1.04 29.63
CA PRO A 305 -2.08 0.24 30.84
C PRO A 305 -1.48 -1.16 30.68
N ALA A 306 -1.18 -1.84 31.79
CA ALA A 306 -0.50 -3.14 31.78
C ALA A 306 -1.28 -4.25 31.05
N GLU A 307 -2.60 -4.10 30.93
CA GLU A 307 -3.51 -4.98 30.20
C GLU A 307 -3.35 -4.86 28.67
N LEU A 308 -2.66 -3.82 28.17
CA LEU A 308 -2.36 -3.58 26.76
C LEU A 308 -0.83 -3.68 26.50
N PRO A 309 -0.23 -4.87 26.66
CA PRO A 309 1.20 -5.05 26.40
C PRO A 309 1.50 -4.90 24.89
N PRO A 310 2.76 -4.58 24.52
CA PRO A 310 3.18 -4.51 23.13
C PRO A 310 2.82 -5.78 22.33
N GLY A 311 2.40 -5.60 21.08
CA GLY A 311 1.88 -6.64 20.19
C GLY A 311 0.35 -6.61 20.10
N ASP A 312 -0.26 -7.77 19.85
CA ASP A 312 -1.70 -7.90 19.54
C ASP A 312 -2.64 -7.21 20.56
N GLY A 313 -2.29 -7.22 21.85
CA GLY A 313 -3.07 -6.55 22.89
C GLY A 313 -3.15 -5.04 22.67
N ARG A 314 -1.98 -4.37 22.63
CA ARG A 314 -1.88 -2.94 22.37
C ARG A 314 -2.37 -2.56 20.98
N ASP A 315 -2.02 -3.33 19.97
CA ASP A 315 -2.38 -3.05 18.58
C ASP A 315 -3.87 -3.26 18.31
N GLY A 316 -4.58 -4.00 19.16
CA GLY A 316 -6.05 -4.05 19.17
C GLY A 316 -6.72 -2.77 19.65
N PHE A 317 -6.00 -1.87 20.35
CA PHE A 317 -6.52 -0.61 20.85
C PHE A 317 -6.46 0.47 19.76
N LYS A 318 -7.54 0.59 19.00
CA LYS A 318 -7.65 1.44 17.81
C LYS A 318 -8.79 2.45 17.91
N SER A 319 -8.57 3.63 17.31
CA SER A 319 -9.63 4.61 17.12
C SER A 319 -10.75 4.07 16.24
N VAL A 320 -11.96 4.62 16.38
CA VAL A 320 -13.13 4.18 15.60
C VAL A 320 -12.90 4.30 14.09
N GLU A 321 -12.17 5.32 13.62
CA GLU A 321 -11.87 5.48 12.19
C GLU A 321 -10.95 4.39 11.66
N CYS A 322 -9.96 4.00 12.47
CA CYS A 322 -9.07 2.90 12.14
C CYS A 322 -9.84 1.56 12.08
N GLN A 323 -10.79 1.35 13.00
CA GLN A 323 -11.66 0.17 12.99
C GLN A 323 -12.60 0.14 11.77
N VAL A 324 -13.16 1.29 11.38
CA VAL A 324 -13.96 1.41 10.14
C VAL A 324 -13.10 1.12 8.91
N MET A 325 -11.88 1.67 8.85
CA MET A 325 -10.94 1.39 7.76
C MET A 325 -10.57 -0.08 7.69
N ASP A 326 -10.24 -0.71 8.83
CA ASP A 326 -9.92 -2.16 8.90
C ASP A 326 -11.09 -3.01 8.36
N TRP A 327 -12.34 -2.67 8.70
CA TRP A 327 -13.50 -3.39 8.18
C TRP A 327 -13.76 -3.11 6.69
N ALA A 328 -13.50 -1.89 6.23
CA ALA A 328 -13.61 -1.53 4.83
C ALA A 328 -12.56 -2.27 3.97
N ASP A 329 -11.31 -2.31 4.44
CA ASP A 329 -10.20 -3.03 3.82
C ASP A 329 -10.49 -4.54 3.78
N ASP A 330 -10.94 -5.11 4.88
CA ASP A 330 -11.37 -6.50 4.97
C ASP A 330 -12.51 -6.84 3.99
N THR A 331 -13.47 -5.94 3.82
CA THR A 331 -14.59 -6.09 2.88
C THR A 331 -14.10 -6.05 1.43
N ALA A 332 -13.25 -5.09 1.07
CA ALA A 332 -12.67 -5.00 -0.27
C ALA A 332 -11.80 -6.24 -0.57
N TYR A 333 -10.89 -6.60 0.33
CA TYR A 333 -10.00 -7.75 0.18
C TYR A 333 -10.77 -9.08 0.06
N SER A 334 -11.81 -9.28 0.85
CA SER A 334 -12.56 -10.55 0.82
C SER A 334 -13.48 -10.72 -0.41
N LEU A 335 -13.91 -9.63 -1.06
CA LEU A 335 -14.91 -9.67 -2.13
C LEU A 335 -14.40 -9.19 -3.50
N ASN A 336 -13.63 -8.09 -3.54
CA ASN A 336 -13.11 -7.55 -4.79
C ASN A 336 -11.96 -8.42 -5.32
N ASP A 337 -10.99 -8.76 -4.46
CA ASP A 337 -9.88 -9.65 -4.85
C ASP A 337 -10.38 -11.07 -5.18
N LEU A 338 -11.47 -11.49 -4.54
CA LEU A 338 -12.17 -12.73 -4.86
C LEU A 338 -12.73 -12.69 -6.30
N ALA A 339 -13.41 -11.62 -6.68
CA ALA A 339 -13.94 -11.44 -8.03
C ALA A 339 -12.82 -11.39 -9.08
N ASP A 340 -11.72 -10.69 -8.78
CA ASP A 340 -10.55 -10.62 -9.67
C ASP A 340 -9.88 -11.98 -9.81
N SER A 341 -9.76 -12.75 -8.73
CA SER A 341 -9.17 -14.08 -8.74
C SER A 341 -9.99 -15.09 -9.54
N VAL A 342 -11.32 -14.95 -9.55
CA VAL A 342 -12.22 -15.72 -10.43
C VAL A 342 -11.98 -15.35 -11.89
N ARG A 343 -11.98 -14.05 -12.22
CA ARG A 343 -11.75 -13.57 -13.59
C ARG A 343 -10.37 -13.94 -14.13
N ALA A 344 -9.37 -13.94 -13.26
CA ALA A 344 -8.00 -14.34 -13.56
C ALA A 344 -7.82 -15.87 -13.73
N GLY A 345 -8.86 -16.67 -13.45
CA GLY A 345 -8.79 -18.13 -13.52
C GLY A 345 -7.99 -18.79 -12.39
N PHE A 346 -7.63 -18.02 -11.35
CA PHE A 346 -7.01 -18.59 -10.15
C PHE A 346 -8.04 -19.34 -9.31
N LEU A 347 -9.27 -18.83 -9.23
CA LEU A 347 -10.41 -19.49 -8.58
C LEU A 347 -11.36 -20.07 -9.62
N THR A 348 -11.24 -21.36 -9.87
CA THR A 348 -12.18 -22.13 -10.70
C THR A 348 -13.11 -22.95 -9.79
N ILE A 349 -14.27 -23.36 -10.33
CA ILE A 349 -15.23 -24.23 -9.62
C ILE A 349 -14.52 -25.44 -9.01
N GLN A 350 -13.69 -26.12 -9.81
CA GLN A 350 -12.97 -27.32 -9.37
C GLN A 350 -11.98 -27.05 -8.24
N LYS A 351 -11.28 -25.91 -8.28
CA LYS A 351 -10.35 -25.53 -7.22
C LYS A 351 -11.06 -25.15 -5.94
N ILE A 352 -12.19 -24.44 -6.05
CA ILE A 352 -13.02 -24.07 -4.89
C ILE A 352 -13.61 -25.33 -4.25
N GLU A 353 -14.21 -26.22 -5.04
CA GLU A 353 -14.78 -27.48 -4.54
C GLU A 353 -13.71 -28.37 -3.91
N GLY A 354 -12.56 -28.53 -4.56
CA GLY A 354 -11.45 -29.33 -4.03
C GLY A 354 -10.76 -28.72 -2.81
N TRP A 355 -10.77 -27.38 -2.67
CA TRP A 355 -10.32 -26.72 -1.44
C TRP A 355 -11.33 -26.92 -0.31
N ALA A 356 -12.62 -26.71 -0.60
CA ALA A 356 -13.70 -26.82 0.37
C ALA A 356 -13.79 -28.24 0.97
N GLU A 357 -13.65 -29.27 0.12
CA GLU A 357 -13.60 -30.67 0.57
C GLU A 357 -12.46 -30.91 1.58
N LYS A 358 -11.26 -30.38 1.29
CA LYS A 358 -10.09 -30.51 2.18
C LYS A 358 -10.22 -29.70 3.46
N ALA A 359 -10.81 -28.52 3.37
CA ALA A 359 -11.00 -27.61 4.49
C ALA A 359 -12.22 -27.98 5.36
N GLY A 360 -13.07 -28.91 4.92
CA GLY A 360 -14.33 -29.24 5.58
C GLY A 360 -15.38 -28.13 5.48
N GLU A 361 -15.28 -27.27 4.46
CA GLU A 361 -16.18 -26.15 4.25
C GLU A 361 -17.39 -26.55 3.38
N PRO A 362 -18.61 -26.16 3.75
CA PRO A 362 -19.79 -26.57 3.01
C PRO A 362 -19.95 -25.76 1.71
N CYS A 363 -20.29 -26.46 0.63
CA CYS A 363 -20.56 -25.88 -0.70
C CYS A 363 -22.04 -25.99 -1.12
N GLY A 364 -22.92 -26.33 -0.18
CA GLY A 364 -24.36 -26.48 -0.42
C GLY A 364 -25.07 -25.16 -0.73
N GLU A 365 -26.32 -25.24 -1.17
CA GLU A 365 -27.18 -24.07 -1.35
C GLU A 365 -27.36 -23.31 -0.02
N GLY A 366 -27.24 -21.97 -0.06
CA GLY A 366 -27.33 -21.10 1.11
C GLY A 366 -26.02 -20.96 1.91
N THR A 367 -24.94 -21.59 1.47
CA THR A 367 -23.60 -21.42 2.06
C THR A 367 -22.81 -20.35 1.30
N PRO A 368 -21.80 -19.72 1.93
CA PRO A 368 -20.94 -18.74 1.27
C PRO A 368 -20.32 -19.25 -0.03
N LEU A 369 -19.74 -20.46 0.01
CA LEU A 369 -19.09 -21.06 -1.16
C LEU A 369 -20.11 -21.54 -2.19
N GLY A 370 -21.25 -22.08 -1.77
CA GLY A 370 -22.32 -22.48 -2.68
C GLY A 370 -22.89 -21.30 -3.48
N ASP A 371 -23.06 -20.15 -2.83
CA ASP A 371 -23.50 -18.92 -3.48
C ASP A 371 -22.45 -18.37 -4.47
N LEU A 372 -21.17 -18.39 -4.07
CA LEU A 372 -20.06 -18.03 -4.96
C LEU A 372 -20.02 -18.95 -6.19
N LEU A 373 -20.09 -20.27 -5.99
CA LEU A 373 -20.10 -21.26 -7.09
C LEU A 373 -21.29 -21.02 -8.03
N ARG A 374 -22.47 -20.71 -7.49
CA ARG A 374 -23.66 -20.33 -8.30
C ARG A 374 -23.41 -19.06 -9.10
N ALA A 375 -22.77 -18.05 -8.50
CA ALA A 375 -22.43 -16.80 -9.17
C ALA A 375 -21.44 -17.03 -10.32
N ILE A 376 -20.41 -17.87 -10.10
CA ILE A 376 -19.42 -18.25 -11.13
C ILE A 376 -20.12 -18.97 -12.29
N ARG A 377 -20.94 -19.99 -12.03
CA ARG A 377 -21.67 -20.75 -13.06
C ARG A 377 -22.58 -19.86 -13.92
N ARG A 378 -23.09 -18.76 -13.35
CA ARG A 378 -23.99 -17.81 -14.03
C ARG A 378 -23.26 -16.62 -14.66
N GLY A 379 -21.95 -16.50 -14.50
CA GLY A 379 -21.18 -15.32 -14.96
C GLY A 379 -21.58 -14.03 -14.24
N ARG A 380 -21.92 -14.11 -12.94
CA ARG A 380 -22.43 -12.98 -12.13
C ARG A 380 -21.58 -12.70 -10.87
N VAL A 381 -20.27 -12.93 -10.94
CA VAL A 381 -19.37 -12.76 -9.79
C VAL A 381 -19.32 -11.33 -9.27
N ASP A 382 -19.38 -10.32 -10.15
CA ASP A 382 -19.34 -8.91 -9.72
C ASP A 382 -20.63 -8.49 -9.03
N ALA A 383 -21.78 -8.97 -9.52
CA ALA A 383 -23.06 -8.74 -8.88
C ALA A 383 -23.14 -9.44 -7.51
N PHE A 384 -22.50 -10.60 -7.39
CA PHE A 384 -22.34 -11.30 -6.11
C PHE A 384 -21.49 -10.48 -5.14
N ALA A 385 -20.31 -10.03 -5.55
CA ALA A 385 -19.44 -9.20 -4.73
C ALA A 385 -20.13 -7.89 -4.32
N GLY A 386 -20.72 -7.15 -5.26
CA GLY A 386 -21.40 -5.89 -5.00
C GLY A 386 -22.57 -6.00 -4.02
N ARG A 387 -23.36 -7.08 -4.09
CA ARG A 387 -24.43 -7.34 -3.12
C ARG A 387 -23.84 -7.60 -1.72
N ARG A 388 -22.84 -8.47 -1.63
CA ARG A 388 -22.19 -8.84 -0.37
C ARG A 388 -21.48 -7.65 0.29
N ILE A 389 -20.89 -6.74 -0.49
CA ILE A 389 -20.32 -5.48 0.04
C ILE A 389 -21.41 -4.69 0.79
N GLY A 390 -22.60 -4.54 0.20
CA GLY A 390 -23.74 -3.89 0.86
C GLY A 390 -24.16 -4.61 2.15
N ASP A 391 -24.17 -5.94 2.16
CA ASP A 391 -24.48 -6.72 3.36
C ASP A 391 -23.40 -6.58 4.44
N TYR A 392 -22.12 -6.48 4.06
CA TYR A 392 -21.00 -6.32 4.98
C TYR A 392 -20.97 -4.92 5.60
N ILE A 393 -21.33 -3.89 4.83
CA ILE A 393 -21.52 -2.53 5.35
C ILE A 393 -22.63 -2.53 6.42
N LYS A 394 -23.78 -3.14 6.13
CA LYS A 394 -24.93 -3.18 7.05
C LYS A 394 -24.69 -4.03 8.30
N ALA A 395 -23.69 -4.90 8.28
CA ALA A 395 -23.32 -5.74 9.41
C ALA A 395 -22.56 -4.98 10.51
N ALA A 396 -22.11 -3.75 10.23
CA ALA A 396 -21.43 -2.91 11.19
C ALA A 396 -22.42 -2.24 12.16
N SER A 397 -22.03 -2.18 13.43
CA SER A 397 -22.75 -1.54 14.53
C SER A 397 -21.76 -0.89 15.49
N LEU A 398 -22.24 0.00 16.37
CA LEU A 398 -21.41 0.63 17.39
C LEU A 398 -21.72 0.08 18.77
N ALA A 399 -20.66 -0.16 19.55
CA ALA A 399 -20.73 -0.43 20.98
C ALA A 399 -19.93 0.64 21.73
N GLU A 400 -20.42 1.08 22.88
CA GLU A 400 -19.66 1.99 23.74
C GLU A 400 -18.58 1.26 24.54
N ASP A 401 -17.50 1.95 24.82
CA ASP A 401 -16.36 1.48 25.61
C ASP A 401 -15.83 2.60 26.50
N VAL A 402 -15.34 2.22 27.69
CA VAL A 402 -14.72 3.14 28.64
C VAL A 402 -13.28 2.74 28.87
N ASN A 403 -12.35 3.65 28.59
CA ASN A 403 -10.92 3.45 28.71
C ASN A 403 -10.21 4.77 29.02
N PHE A 404 -8.88 4.73 29.12
CA PHE A 404 -8.05 5.85 29.54
C PHE A 404 -8.06 7.06 28.58
N LEU A 405 -8.52 6.89 27.32
CA LEU A 405 -8.68 7.99 26.37
C LEU A 405 -10.11 8.51 26.25
N SER A 406 -11.09 7.85 26.88
CA SER A 406 -12.51 8.21 26.77
C SER A 406 -12.81 9.63 27.26
N SER A 407 -11.99 10.20 28.15
CA SER A 407 -12.13 11.59 28.61
C SER A 407 -11.52 12.62 27.66
N ALA A 408 -10.55 12.22 26.83
CA ALA A 408 -9.86 13.11 25.89
C ALA A 408 -10.56 13.17 24.53
N THR A 409 -11.16 12.06 24.08
CA THR A 409 -11.79 11.98 22.76
C THR A 409 -12.91 10.95 22.72
N ASN A 410 -13.92 11.20 21.89
CA ASN A 410 -14.99 10.23 21.62
C ASN A 410 -14.53 9.08 20.71
N ARG A 411 -13.39 9.23 20.03
CA ARG A 411 -12.89 8.26 19.04
C ARG A 411 -12.53 6.90 19.64
N TYR A 412 -12.23 6.86 20.93
CA TYR A 412 -11.99 5.63 21.70
C TYR A 412 -13.17 5.22 22.59
N ARG A 413 -14.26 6.01 22.60
CA ARG A 413 -15.50 5.64 23.30
C ARG A 413 -16.38 4.67 22.51
N TYR A 414 -16.07 4.46 21.23
CA TYR A 414 -16.86 3.62 20.35
C TYR A 414 -16.01 2.51 19.72
N LYS A 415 -16.56 1.31 19.69
CA LYS A 415 -16.04 0.12 19.01
C LYS A 415 -16.96 -0.28 17.88
N VAL A 416 -16.38 -0.61 16.72
CA VAL A 416 -17.12 -1.15 15.58
C VAL A 416 -17.29 -2.65 15.78
N ALA A 417 -18.52 -3.09 16.05
CA ALA A 417 -18.89 -4.49 16.11
C ALA A 417 -19.47 -4.93 14.76
N VAL A 418 -19.04 -6.09 14.28
CA VAL A 418 -19.51 -6.70 13.02
C VAL A 418 -20.26 -7.99 13.35
N ALA A 419 -21.43 -8.19 12.73
CA ALA A 419 -22.22 -9.41 12.90
C ALA A 419 -21.35 -10.69 12.78
N PRO A 420 -21.37 -11.60 13.77
CA PRO A 420 -20.47 -12.76 13.82
C PRO A 420 -20.52 -13.63 12.56
N GLU A 421 -21.71 -13.83 12.00
CA GLU A 421 -21.94 -14.61 10.79
C GLU A 421 -21.28 -14.00 9.54
N VAL A 422 -21.29 -12.67 9.43
CA VAL A 422 -20.65 -11.93 8.34
C VAL A 422 -19.13 -11.96 8.48
N ARG A 423 -18.63 -11.82 9.71
CA ARG A 423 -17.20 -11.96 10.00
C ARG A 423 -16.70 -13.37 9.69
N ALA A 424 -17.48 -14.41 10.02
CA ALA A 424 -17.17 -15.80 9.70
C ALA A 424 -17.16 -16.03 8.18
N GLU A 425 -18.14 -15.50 7.45
CA GLU A 425 -18.17 -15.55 5.99
C GLU A 425 -16.94 -14.90 5.35
N SER A 426 -16.61 -13.66 5.76
CA SER A 426 -15.42 -12.94 5.28
C SER A 426 -14.16 -13.77 5.51
N ALA A 427 -14.03 -14.38 6.70
CA ALA A 427 -12.88 -15.22 7.03
C ALA A 427 -12.75 -16.46 6.12
N VAL A 428 -13.86 -17.09 5.74
CA VAL A 428 -13.87 -18.21 4.77
C VAL A 428 -13.34 -17.75 3.41
N PHE A 429 -13.83 -16.63 2.87
CA PHE A 429 -13.36 -16.13 1.58
C PHE A 429 -11.88 -15.73 1.61
N LYS A 430 -11.42 -15.07 2.67
CA LYS A 430 -10.01 -14.72 2.83
C LYS A 430 -9.13 -15.97 2.88
N ARG A 431 -9.51 -16.97 3.67
CA ARG A 431 -8.72 -18.22 3.79
C ARG A 431 -8.66 -18.96 2.47
N MET A 432 -9.78 -19.08 1.75
CA MET A 432 -9.80 -19.67 0.42
C MET A 432 -8.94 -18.90 -0.58
N ALA A 433 -9.08 -17.57 -0.64
CA ALA A 433 -8.27 -16.74 -1.53
C ALA A 433 -6.78 -16.91 -1.22
N PHE A 434 -6.39 -16.86 0.06
CA PHE A 434 -5.02 -17.09 0.51
C PHE A 434 -4.47 -18.44 0.03
N GLU A 435 -5.16 -19.53 0.36
CA GLU A 435 -4.65 -20.88 0.13
C GLU A 435 -4.69 -21.31 -1.34
N VAL A 436 -5.68 -20.84 -2.12
CA VAL A 436 -5.83 -21.22 -3.53
C VAL A 436 -5.09 -20.27 -4.47
N VAL A 437 -5.09 -18.97 -4.17
CA VAL A 437 -4.53 -17.92 -5.03
C VAL A 437 -3.10 -17.60 -4.60
N PHE A 438 -2.89 -17.11 -3.37
CA PHE A 438 -1.59 -16.59 -2.91
C PHE A 438 -0.53 -17.68 -2.68
N LEU A 439 -0.95 -18.93 -2.43
CA LEU A 439 -0.05 -20.09 -2.39
C LEU A 439 0.13 -20.78 -3.74
N SER A 440 -0.49 -20.26 -4.81
CA SER A 440 -0.33 -20.84 -6.14
C SER A 440 1.12 -20.75 -6.64
N PRO A 441 1.61 -21.76 -7.38
CA PRO A 441 2.97 -21.75 -7.93
C PRO A 441 3.26 -20.52 -8.80
N ALA A 442 2.28 -20.05 -9.58
CA ALA A 442 2.43 -18.90 -10.46
C ALA A 442 2.69 -17.61 -9.67
N LEU A 443 1.91 -17.33 -8.62
CA LEU A 443 2.16 -16.16 -7.77
C LEU A 443 3.46 -16.29 -6.98
N LYS A 444 3.79 -17.47 -6.44
CA LYS A 444 5.06 -17.69 -5.74
C LYS A 444 6.30 -17.47 -6.62
N GLN A 445 6.22 -17.81 -7.91
CA GLN A 445 7.29 -17.51 -8.86
C GLN A 445 7.46 -15.99 -9.09
N LEU A 446 6.35 -15.25 -9.18
CA LEU A 446 6.39 -13.78 -9.28
C LEU A 446 6.90 -13.13 -8.00
N GLU A 447 6.48 -13.59 -6.83
CA GLU A 447 7.02 -13.14 -5.54
C GLU A 447 8.54 -13.38 -5.48
N HIS A 448 9.01 -14.57 -5.85
CA HIS A 448 10.43 -14.88 -5.88
C HIS A 448 11.21 -13.95 -6.82
N LYS A 449 10.66 -13.68 -8.01
CA LYS A 449 11.25 -12.75 -8.98
C LYS A 449 11.35 -11.33 -8.42
N GLY A 450 10.29 -10.83 -7.78
CA GLY A 450 10.29 -9.52 -7.10
C GLY A 450 11.34 -9.43 -6.00
N ASN A 451 11.38 -10.43 -5.13
CA ASN A 451 12.33 -10.52 -4.02
C ASN A 451 13.78 -10.56 -4.51
N PHE A 452 14.04 -11.30 -5.57
CA PHE A 452 15.37 -11.37 -6.18
C PHE A 452 15.82 -10.01 -6.70
N MET A 453 14.95 -9.28 -7.40
CA MET A 453 15.26 -7.93 -7.88
C MET A 453 15.52 -6.96 -6.73
N LEU A 454 14.65 -6.95 -5.71
CA LEU A 454 14.83 -6.09 -4.54
C LEU A 454 16.10 -6.39 -3.76
N ARG A 455 16.43 -7.68 -3.55
CA ARG A 455 17.67 -8.06 -2.87
C ARG A 455 18.89 -7.54 -3.61
N ARG A 456 18.94 -7.73 -4.93
CA ARG A 456 20.08 -7.24 -5.73
C ARG A 456 20.23 -5.72 -5.66
N LEU A 457 19.12 -4.99 -5.73
CA LEU A 457 19.12 -3.54 -5.56
C LEU A 457 19.59 -3.15 -4.14
N TRP A 458 19.03 -3.78 -3.11
CA TRP A 458 19.43 -3.54 -1.72
C TRP A 458 20.92 -3.79 -1.51
N ASP A 459 21.45 -4.96 -1.87
CA ASP A 459 22.85 -5.32 -1.64
C ASP A 459 23.79 -4.30 -2.30
N THR A 460 23.52 -3.92 -3.55
CA THR A 460 24.33 -2.91 -4.26
C THR A 460 24.26 -1.52 -3.63
N LEU A 461 23.06 -1.07 -3.24
CA LEU A 461 22.90 0.25 -2.61
C LEU A 461 23.43 0.26 -1.17
N HIS A 462 23.31 -0.86 -0.45
CA HIS A 462 23.82 -1.02 0.91
C HIS A 462 25.34 -0.96 0.92
N THR A 463 26.02 -1.73 0.06
CA THR A 463 27.47 -1.67 -0.09
C THR A 463 27.93 -0.25 -0.47
N ARG A 464 27.30 0.35 -1.47
CA ARG A 464 27.71 1.69 -1.92
C ARG A 464 27.46 2.77 -0.88
N TYR A 465 26.29 2.82 -0.25
CA TYR A 465 25.85 3.98 0.51
C TYR A 465 25.79 3.79 2.02
N VAL A 466 25.57 2.56 2.50
CA VAL A 466 25.50 2.27 3.95
C VAL A 466 26.87 1.88 4.47
N GLN A 467 27.58 1.00 3.76
CA GLN A 467 28.97 0.62 4.08
C GLN A 467 29.98 1.64 3.55
N ASP A 468 29.54 2.52 2.63
CA ASP A 468 30.36 3.53 1.97
C ASP A 468 31.57 2.92 1.22
N GLU A 469 31.38 1.72 0.68
CA GLU A 469 32.40 0.97 -0.04
C GLU A 469 32.35 1.24 -1.55
N ALA A 470 33.51 1.09 -2.20
CA ALA A 470 33.60 1.12 -3.66
C ALA A 470 33.15 -0.22 -4.24
N ILE A 471 32.44 -0.17 -5.37
CA ILE A 471 32.07 -1.38 -6.12
C ILE A 471 33.11 -1.55 -7.23
N ASP A 472 33.83 -2.68 -7.20
CA ASP A 472 34.90 -2.97 -8.16
C ASP A 472 35.94 -1.83 -8.28
N GLY A 473 36.29 -1.22 -7.14
CA GLY A 473 37.25 -0.12 -7.05
C GLY A 473 36.73 1.25 -7.48
N GLN A 474 35.44 1.38 -7.80
CA GLN A 474 34.81 2.63 -8.23
C GLN A 474 33.67 3.06 -7.32
N ARG A 475 33.54 4.37 -7.11
CA ARG A 475 32.43 4.99 -6.36
C ARG A 475 31.37 5.50 -7.33
N PHE A 476 30.45 4.62 -7.69
CA PHE A 476 29.34 4.99 -8.59
C PHE A 476 28.28 5.82 -7.88
N GLN A 477 27.72 6.80 -8.58
CA GLN A 477 26.47 7.46 -8.19
C GLN A 477 25.30 6.73 -8.86
N LEU A 478 24.67 5.83 -8.10
CA LEU A 478 23.56 4.99 -8.55
C LEU A 478 22.18 5.57 -8.25
N LEU A 479 22.11 6.65 -7.46
CA LEU A 479 20.88 7.29 -7.00
C LEU A 479 20.83 8.77 -7.47
N PRO A 480 19.63 9.38 -7.56
CA PRO A 480 19.48 10.81 -7.78
C PRO A 480 20.29 11.65 -6.78
N GLY A 481 20.78 12.81 -7.21
CA GLY A 481 21.70 13.65 -6.41
C GLY A 481 21.12 14.08 -5.06
N ASP A 482 19.84 14.47 -5.03
CA ASP A 482 19.12 14.83 -3.80
C ASP A 482 19.04 13.68 -2.79
N ALA A 483 18.80 12.45 -3.27
CA ALA A 483 18.81 11.26 -2.44
C ALA A 483 20.22 10.95 -1.91
N VAL A 484 21.26 11.12 -2.73
CA VAL A 484 22.66 10.89 -2.32
C VAL A 484 23.10 11.90 -1.28
N GLU A 485 22.84 13.19 -1.50
CA GLU A 485 23.14 14.26 -0.55
C GLU A 485 22.50 13.98 0.81
N GLU A 486 21.24 13.54 0.81
CA GLU A 486 20.54 13.13 2.01
C GLU A 486 21.23 11.95 2.72
N ILE A 487 21.55 10.88 1.98
CA ILE A 487 22.21 9.70 2.56
C ILE A 487 23.60 10.03 3.08
N GLU A 488 24.39 10.83 2.36
CA GLU A 488 25.74 11.19 2.77
C GLU A 488 25.73 12.16 3.97
N SER A 489 24.68 12.98 4.12
CA SER A 489 24.47 13.85 5.29
C SER A 489 24.03 13.12 6.56
N ALA A 490 23.58 11.87 6.44
CA ALA A 490 23.08 11.10 7.58
C ALA A 490 24.19 10.78 8.59
N SER A 491 23.84 10.90 9.87
CA SER A 491 24.76 10.83 11.01
C SER A 491 25.23 9.42 11.34
N SER A 492 24.52 8.39 10.88
CA SER A 492 24.77 7.00 11.27
C SER A 492 24.44 5.98 10.17
N GLY A 493 25.07 4.81 10.23
CA GLY A 493 24.78 3.68 9.33
C GLY A 493 23.30 3.25 9.31
N PRO A 494 22.62 3.11 10.47
CA PRO A 494 21.19 2.83 10.50
C PRO A 494 20.32 3.90 9.83
N GLU A 495 20.67 5.18 9.98
CA GLU A 495 19.99 6.27 9.30
C GLU A 495 20.18 6.15 7.78
N LYS A 496 21.41 5.93 7.30
CA LYS A 496 21.71 5.66 5.89
C LYS A 496 20.91 4.47 5.35
N ALA A 497 20.84 3.38 6.11
CA ALA A 497 20.06 2.18 5.75
C ALA A 497 18.57 2.49 5.62
N ARG A 498 18.00 3.29 6.55
CA ARG A 498 16.60 3.73 6.46
C ARG A 498 16.34 4.60 5.23
N LEU A 499 17.28 5.47 4.86
CA LEU A 499 17.17 6.31 3.66
C LEU A 499 17.22 5.50 2.35
N VAL A 500 18.11 4.51 2.27
CA VAL A 500 18.13 3.55 1.16
C VAL A 500 16.83 2.75 1.10
N CYS A 501 16.32 2.32 2.26
CA CYS A 501 15.04 1.62 2.37
C CYS A 501 13.86 2.51 1.94
N ASP A 502 13.82 3.78 2.35
CA ASP A 502 12.83 4.78 1.93
C ASP A 502 12.80 4.90 0.40
N PHE A 503 13.97 4.95 -0.23
CA PHE A 503 14.09 5.02 -1.69
C PHE A 503 13.52 3.78 -2.37
N LEU A 504 13.88 2.58 -1.90
CA LEU A 504 13.38 1.31 -2.45
C LEU A 504 11.86 1.14 -2.25
N ALA A 505 11.35 1.40 -1.05
CA ALA A 505 9.92 1.32 -0.74
C ALA A 505 9.10 2.37 -1.53
N GLY A 506 9.72 3.51 -1.85
CA GLY A 506 9.14 4.57 -2.67
C GLY A 506 8.95 4.21 -4.15
N MET A 507 9.63 3.18 -4.66
CA MET A 507 9.54 2.78 -6.07
C MET A 507 8.18 2.18 -6.42
N THR A 508 7.82 2.28 -7.71
CA THR A 508 6.78 1.43 -8.31
C THR A 508 7.38 0.12 -8.80
N ASP A 509 6.56 -0.90 -9.05
CA ASP A 509 7.04 -2.21 -9.51
C ASP A 509 7.84 -2.09 -10.82
N GLY A 510 7.29 -1.31 -11.76
CA GLY A 510 7.93 -1.05 -13.04
C GLY A 510 9.23 -0.25 -12.91
N TYR A 511 9.31 0.69 -11.97
CA TYR A 511 10.55 1.43 -11.72
C TYR A 511 11.62 0.51 -11.13
N ALA A 512 11.29 -0.28 -10.11
CA ALA A 512 12.21 -1.24 -9.50
C ALA A 512 12.72 -2.25 -10.54
N ALA A 513 11.84 -2.80 -11.37
CA ALA A 513 12.21 -3.72 -12.45
C ALA A 513 13.11 -3.06 -13.51
N ARG A 514 12.84 -1.80 -13.90
CA ARG A 514 13.71 -1.06 -14.84
C ARG A 514 15.08 -0.77 -14.25
N MET A 515 15.14 -0.33 -13.00
CA MET A 515 16.41 -0.07 -12.30
C MET A 515 17.23 -1.35 -12.20
N TYR A 516 16.61 -2.46 -11.80
CA TYR A 516 17.24 -3.78 -11.77
C TYR A 516 17.81 -4.17 -13.14
N ARG A 517 17.02 -4.03 -14.22
CA ARG A 517 17.48 -4.35 -15.57
C ARG A 517 18.67 -3.51 -16.01
N ARG A 518 18.66 -2.19 -15.74
CA ARG A 518 19.76 -1.28 -16.08
C ARG A 518 21.07 -1.64 -15.37
N LEU A 519 20.99 -2.12 -14.14
CA LEU A 519 22.19 -2.43 -13.34
C LEU A 519 22.74 -3.83 -13.57
N PHE A 520 21.88 -4.83 -13.81
CA PHE A 520 22.28 -6.24 -13.73
C PHE A 520 22.04 -7.05 -15.01
N VAL A 521 21.31 -6.52 -15.99
CA VAL A 521 20.94 -7.28 -17.20
C VAL A 521 21.64 -6.66 -18.42
N PRO A 522 22.60 -7.40 -19.03
CA PRO A 522 23.26 -6.94 -20.25
C PRO A 522 22.27 -6.65 -21.38
N GLY A 523 22.52 -5.59 -22.15
CA GLY A 523 21.68 -5.20 -23.29
C GLY A 523 20.38 -4.47 -22.93
N SER A 524 20.16 -4.14 -21.66
CA SER A 524 19.11 -3.20 -21.22
C SER A 524 19.71 -1.94 -20.58
N GLY A 525 19.14 -0.77 -20.86
CA GLY A 525 19.65 0.50 -20.34
C GLY A 525 20.60 1.21 -21.29
N SER A 526 20.34 1.13 -22.60
CA SER A 526 21.07 1.97 -23.55
C SER A 526 20.74 3.45 -23.28
N ILE A 527 21.60 4.37 -23.73
CA ILE A 527 21.31 5.81 -23.69
C ILE A 527 19.96 6.14 -24.37
N GLY A 528 19.54 5.36 -25.37
CA GLY A 528 18.22 5.50 -25.98
C GLY A 528 17.04 5.21 -25.04
N ASP A 529 17.26 4.41 -23.98
CA ASP A 529 16.26 4.12 -22.94
C ASP A 529 16.28 5.14 -21.78
N LEU A 530 17.19 6.13 -21.83
CA LEU A 530 17.36 7.18 -20.81
C LEU A 530 16.81 8.54 -21.25
N VAL A 531 16.65 8.77 -22.57
CA VAL A 531 16.26 10.05 -23.17
C VAL A 531 14.92 9.96 -23.93
N GLY A 532 14.24 8.80 -23.87
CA GLY A 532 12.95 8.55 -24.53
C GLY A 532 11.74 8.79 -23.65
#